data_AF-A0A2T4IK56-F1
#
_entry.id   AF-A0A2T4IK56-F1
#
_cell.length_a   1.000
_cell.length_b   1.000
_cell.length_c   1.000
_cell.angle_alpha   90.00
_cell.angle_beta   90.00
_cell.angle_gamma   90.00
#
_symmetry.space_group_name_H-M   'P 1'
#
loop_
_entity.id
_entity.type
_entity.pdbx_description
1 polymer ?
#
loop_
_entity_poly.entity_id
_entity_poly.type
_entity_poly.pdbx_seq_one_letter_code
_entity_poly.pdbx_strand_id
1 'polypeptide(L)'
;MVNPTMPTDPVEPPYAASGTLGLIAAELWDHLWPWSRAAFAGQKAHWRALQAAGLALAAGATLMWVLAAMGRLEAGAIIGWWFGWSVFEVIVRLGSKPYVKEGPWWGRRYRKAGLMDMVCYVGFKNLLIGATLFIALKSAGLLVL
;
A
#
# COMPACT_ATOMS: atom_id res chain seq x y z
N MET A 1 1.94 -4.62 28.88
CA MET A 1 0.82 -3.84 29.46
C MET A 1 0.05 -3.23 28.31
N VAL A 2 -1.24 -3.55 28.20
CA VAL A 2 -2.13 -2.92 27.20
C VAL A 2 -2.19 -1.42 27.53
N ASN A 3 -1.82 -0.57 26.58
CA ASN A 3 -1.93 0.87 26.76
C ASN A 3 -3.43 1.24 26.71
N PRO A 4 -4.03 1.79 27.78
CA PRO A 4 -5.46 2.10 27.81
C PRO A 4 -5.89 3.18 26.81
N THR A 5 -4.93 3.89 26.20
CA THR A 5 -5.21 4.89 25.15
C THR A 5 -5.16 4.30 23.74
N MET A 6 -4.94 3.00 23.57
CA MET A 6 -4.85 2.37 22.25
C MET A 6 -5.77 1.13 22.12
N PRO A 7 -6.48 0.98 20.99
CA PRO A 7 -7.36 -0.17 20.75
C PRO A 7 -6.64 -1.52 20.68
N THR A 8 -5.37 -1.53 20.26
CA THR A 8 -4.54 -2.74 20.14
C THR A 8 -3.13 -2.49 20.64
N ASP A 9 -2.33 -3.56 20.75
CA ASP A 9 -0.97 -3.47 21.25
C ASP A 9 -0.11 -2.48 20.44
N PRO A 10 0.73 -1.68 21.13
CA PRO A 10 1.70 -0.81 20.46
C PRO A 10 2.66 -1.64 19.61
N VAL A 11 2.99 -1.12 18.44
CA VAL A 11 4.03 -1.66 17.55
C VAL A 11 5.04 -0.56 17.29
N GLU A 12 6.32 -0.90 17.26
CA GLU A 12 7.36 0.04 16.83
C GLU A 12 7.85 -0.37 15.44
N PRO A 13 7.62 0.44 14.40
CA PRO A 13 8.02 0.07 13.06
C PRO A 13 9.56 0.12 12.94
N PRO A 14 10.17 -0.71 12.06
CA PRO A 14 11.63 -0.82 11.96
C PRO A 14 12.36 0.49 11.65
N TYR A 15 11.67 1.47 11.06
CA TYR A 15 12.21 2.78 10.71
C TYR A 15 11.97 3.86 11.78
N ALA A 16 11.25 3.56 12.86
CA ALA A 16 10.97 4.54 13.93
C ALA A 16 12.24 5.07 14.60
N ALA A 17 13.34 4.32 14.58
CA ALA A 17 14.62 4.73 15.16
C ALA A 17 15.47 5.64 14.26
N SER A 18 15.02 5.99 13.04
CA SER A 18 15.81 6.83 12.11
C SER A 18 15.68 8.33 12.39
N GLY A 19 16.67 9.14 11.97
CA GLY A 19 16.65 10.61 12.13
C GLY A 19 15.54 11.32 11.34
N THR A 20 15.21 12.57 11.67
CA THR A 20 14.03 13.33 11.17
C THR A 20 13.88 13.40 9.65
N LEU A 21 14.95 13.58 8.89
CA LEU A 21 14.90 13.57 7.42
C LEU A 21 14.82 12.15 6.83
N GLY A 22 15.48 11.19 7.48
CA GLY A 22 15.40 9.77 7.12
C GLY A 22 14.00 9.19 7.35
N LEU A 23 13.27 9.72 8.33
CA LEU A 23 11.92 9.32 8.68
C LEU A 23 10.92 9.60 7.55
N ILE A 24 10.97 10.77 6.90
CA ILE A 24 10.03 11.09 5.82
C ILE A 24 10.25 10.17 4.62
N ALA A 25 11.50 9.97 4.21
CA ALA A 25 11.82 9.07 3.11
C ALA A 25 11.45 7.61 3.45
N ALA A 26 11.73 7.18 4.68
CA ALA A 26 11.37 5.85 5.15
C ALA A 26 9.86 5.65 5.26
N GLU A 27 9.10 6.66 5.71
CA GLU A 27 7.64 6.62 5.79
C GLU A 27 7.03 6.57 4.39
N LEU A 28 7.52 7.40 3.46
CA LEU A 28 7.07 7.38 2.06
C LEU A 28 7.34 6.02 1.41
N TRP A 29 8.55 5.49 1.57
CA TRP A 29 8.92 4.17 1.09
C TRP A 29 8.06 3.08 1.74
N ASP A 30 7.81 3.16 3.04
CA ASP A 30 7.01 2.20 3.76
C ASP A 30 5.54 2.18 3.29
N HIS A 31 4.99 3.34 2.96
CA HIS A 31 3.62 3.50 2.46
C HIS A 31 3.49 3.03 1.00
N LEU A 32 4.45 3.39 0.15
CA LEU A 32 4.44 3.04 -1.27
C LEU A 32 4.84 1.59 -1.54
N TRP A 33 5.80 1.06 -0.80
CA TRP A 33 6.32 -0.28 -0.99
C TRP A 33 5.63 -1.26 -0.03
N PRO A 34 4.84 -2.24 -0.52
CA PRO A 34 4.11 -3.14 0.38
C PRO A 34 5.03 -4.14 1.10
N TRP A 35 6.28 -4.31 0.66
CA TRP A 35 7.21 -5.30 1.21
C TRP A 35 8.07 -4.74 2.36
N SER A 36 8.44 -5.59 3.33
CA SER A 36 9.40 -5.27 4.38
C SER A 36 10.64 -6.18 4.28
N ARG A 37 11.84 -5.64 4.56
CA ARG A 37 13.09 -6.44 4.59
C ARG A 37 13.05 -7.57 5.63
N ALA A 38 12.31 -7.38 6.72
CA ALA A 38 12.11 -8.41 7.75
C ALA A 38 11.30 -9.61 7.22
N ALA A 39 10.36 -9.40 6.31
CA ALA A 39 9.62 -10.49 5.67
C ALA A 39 10.50 -11.34 4.73
N PHE A 40 11.67 -10.85 4.29
CA PHE A 40 12.64 -11.61 3.50
C PHE A 40 13.47 -12.61 4.34
N ALA A 41 13.62 -12.39 5.65
CA ALA A 41 14.43 -13.26 6.50
C ALA A 41 13.74 -14.59 6.87
N GLY A 42 12.41 -14.64 6.79
CA GLY A 42 11.61 -15.84 7.06
C GLY A 42 11.43 -16.71 5.80
N GLN A 43 12.32 -17.67 5.58
CA GLN A 43 12.23 -18.68 4.51
C GLN A 43 11.01 -19.61 4.66
N LYS A 44 9.81 -19.15 4.32
CA LYS A 44 8.62 -20.02 4.19
C LYS A 44 8.12 -20.02 2.74
N ALA A 45 7.86 -21.21 2.19
CA ALA A 45 7.48 -21.41 0.79
C ALA A 45 6.24 -20.60 0.36
N HIS A 46 5.28 -20.37 1.27
CA HIS A 46 4.11 -19.52 1.00
C HIS A 46 4.49 -18.07 0.67
N TRP A 47 5.60 -17.55 1.23
CA TRP A 47 6.05 -16.18 1.01
C TRP A 47 6.65 -16.01 -0.39
N ARG A 48 7.30 -17.06 -0.91
CA ARG A 48 7.78 -17.10 -2.31
C ARG A 48 6.61 -17.11 -3.30
N ALA A 49 5.52 -17.82 -3.00
CA ALA A 49 4.32 -17.80 -3.83
C ALA A 49 3.67 -16.40 -3.85
N LEU A 50 3.63 -15.72 -2.70
CA LEU A 50 3.15 -14.34 -2.60
C LEU A 50 4.04 -13.35 -3.38
N GLN A 51 5.36 -13.56 -3.36
CA GLN A 51 6.33 -12.79 -4.17
C GLN A 51 6.14 -13.01 -5.66
N ALA A 52 5.98 -14.27 -6.09
CA ALA A 52 5.71 -14.60 -7.49
C ALA A 52 4.37 -14.00 -7.94
N ALA A 53 3.33 -14.07 -7.11
CA ALA A 53 2.06 -13.40 -7.36
C ALA A 53 2.22 -11.87 -7.43
N GLY A 54 3.03 -11.27 -6.56
CA GLY A 54 3.34 -9.85 -6.60
C GLY A 54 4.13 -9.41 -7.84
N LEU A 55 5.07 -10.24 -8.29
CA LEU A 55 5.83 -10.00 -9.52
C LEU A 55 4.93 -10.13 -10.75
N ALA A 56 4.08 -11.15 -10.80
CA ALA A 56 3.09 -11.34 -11.84
C ALA A 56 2.07 -10.18 -11.87
N LEU A 57 1.64 -9.70 -10.70
CA LEU A 57 0.79 -8.52 -10.60
C LEU A 57 1.53 -7.24 -11.03
N ALA A 58 2.80 -7.06 -10.67
CA ALA A 58 3.57 -5.92 -11.15
C ALA A 58 3.73 -5.93 -12.69
N ALA A 59 4.01 -7.09 -13.28
CA ALA A 59 4.07 -7.26 -14.73
C ALA A 59 2.71 -7.01 -15.39
N GLY A 60 1.63 -7.52 -14.80
CA GLY A 60 0.26 -7.21 -15.19
C GLY A 60 -0.03 -5.71 -15.12
N ALA A 61 0.45 -5.01 -14.09
CA ALA A 61 0.28 -3.57 -13.93
C ALA A 61 0.92 -2.82 -15.11
N THR A 62 2.18 -3.16 -15.42
CA THR A 62 2.92 -2.57 -16.53
C THR A 62 2.18 -2.78 -17.86
N LEU A 63 1.67 -4.00 -18.09
CA LEU A 63 0.88 -4.31 -19.29
C LEU A 63 -0.43 -3.51 -19.34
N MET A 64 -1.14 -3.40 -18.22
CA MET A 64 -2.39 -2.63 -18.14
C MET A 64 -2.15 -1.14 -18.35
N TRP A 65 -1.07 -0.56 -17.84
CA TRP A 65 -0.71 0.84 -18.11
C TRP A 65 -0.40 1.08 -19.60
N VAL A 66 0.33 0.16 -20.23
CA VAL A 66 0.60 0.23 -21.68
C VAL A 66 -0.69 0.11 -22.48
N LEU A 67 -1.54 -0.86 -22.17
CA LEU A 67 -2.83 -1.04 -22.85
C LEU A 67 -3.78 0.15 -22.64
N ALA A 68 -3.76 0.77 -21.46
CA ALA A 68 -4.54 1.97 -21.16
C ALA A 68 -4.02 3.17 -21.94
N ALA A 69 -2.70 3.36 -22.02
CA ALA A 69 -2.08 4.41 -22.83
C ALA A 69 -2.37 4.24 -24.33
N MET A 70 -2.53 2.99 -24.80
CA MET A 70 -2.94 2.69 -26.17
C MET A 70 -4.46 2.86 -26.40
N GLY A 71 -5.25 3.22 -25.39
CA GLY A 71 -6.71 3.34 -25.48
C GLY A 71 -7.44 2.00 -25.66
N ARG A 72 -6.78 0.88 -25.38
CA ARG A 72 -7.30 -0.49 -25.59
C ARG A 72 -7.92 -1.09 -24.33
N LEU A 73 -8.18 -0.28 -23.33
CA LEU A 73 -8.58 -0.72 -22.00
C LEU A 73 -9.91 -0.08 -21.61
N GLU A 74 -10.91 -0.93 -21.40
CA GLU A 74 -12.21 -0.48 -20.92
C GLU A 74 -12.11 0.01 -19.47
N ALA A 75 -12.93 0.99 -19.10
CA ALA A 75 -12.97 1.54 -17.75
C ALA A 75 -13.19 0.44 -16.68
N GLY A 76 -14.03 -0.56 -16.98
CA GLY A 76 -14.26 -1.70 -16.08
C GLY A 76 -13.01 -2.52 -15.81
N ALA A 77 -12.12 -2.69 -16.79
CA ALA A 77 -10.88 -3.43 -16.62
C ALA A 77 -9.82 -2.63 -15.85
N ILE A 78 -9.81 -1.30 -15.97
CA ILE A 78 -8.99 -0.42 -15.10
C ILE A 78 -9.47 -0.51 -13.64
N ILE A 79 -10.78 -0.45 -13.41
CA ILE A 79 -11.38 -0.57 -12.07
C ILE A 79 -11.06 -1.94 -11.47
N GLY A 80 -11.27 -3.02 -12.23
CA GLY A 80 -10.96 -4.38 -11.81
C GLY A 80 -9.49 -4.56 -11.44
N TRP A 81 -8.58 -3.95 -12.22
CA TRP A 81 -7.15 -3.95 -11.91
C TRP A 81 -6.84 -3.22 -10.60
N TRP A 82 -7.37 -2.01 -10.43
CA TRP A 82 -7.16 -1.20 -9.22
C TRP A 82 -7.68 -1.91 -7.96
N PHE A 83 -8.84 -2.55 -8.08
CA PHE A 83 -9.43 -3.36 -7.02
C PHE A 83 -8.57 -4.59 -6.71
N GLY A 84 -8.17 -5.36 -7.73
CA GLY A 84 -7.32 -6.54 -7.57
C GLY A 84 -5.98 -6.21 -6.89
N TRP A 85 -5.33 -5.12 -7.31
CA TRP A 85 -4.13 -4.60 -6.66
C TRP A 85 -4.36 -4.25 -5.19
N SER A 86 -5.49 -3.62 -4.87
CA SER A 86 -5.85 -3.24 -3.50
C SER A 86 -6.05 -4.47 -2.60
N VAL A 87 -6.76 -5.51 -3.09
CA VAL A 87 -6.94 -6.77 -2.35
C VAL A 87 -5.61 -7.46 -2.12
N PHE A 88 -4.76 -7.54 -3.15
CA PHE A 88 -3.42 -8.11 -3.03
C PHE A 88 -2.59 -7.36 -1.98
N GLU A 89 -2.60 -6.02 -2.01
CA GLU A 89 -1.85 -5.22 -1.06
C GLU A 89 -2.32 -5.45 0.38
N VAL A 90 -3.62 -5.56 0.64
CA VAL A 90 -4.15 -5.90 1.97
C VAL A 90 -3.55 -7.21 2.48
N ILE A 91 -3.52 -8.26 1.65
CA ILE A 91 -2.96 -9.57 2.01
C ILE A 91 -1.46 -9.46 2.32
N VAL A 92 -0.69 -8.79 1.47
CA VAL A 92 0.77 -8.64 1.66
C VAL A 92 1.09 -7.83 2.91
N ARG A 93 0.37 -6.72 3.14
CA ARG A 93 0.62 -5.86 4.32
C ARG A 93 0.22 -6.55 5.62
N LEU A 94 -0.88 -7.31 5.64
CA LEU A 94 -1.22 -8.13 6.82
C LEU A 94 -0.12 -9.14 7.17
N GLY A 95 0.56 -9.71 6.17
CA GLY A 95 1.65 -10.66 6.40
C GLY A 95 2.99 -10.02 6.78
N SER A 96 3.28 -8.81 6.29
CA SER A 96 4.62 -8.20 6.38
C SER A 96 4.72 -6.91 7.19
N LYS A 97 3.63 -6.17 7.31
CA LYS A 97 3.50 -4.87 7.97
C LYS A 97 2.13 -4.73 8.65
N PRO A 98 1.75 -5.61 9.60
CA PRO A 98 0.43 -5.59 10.24
C PRO A 98 0.34 -4.49 11.31
N TYR A 99 0.60 -3.24 10.94
CA TYR A 99 0.51 -2.09 11.83
C TYR A 99 -0.06 -0.88 11.10
N VAL A 100 -0.75 -0.03 11.86
CA VAL A 100 -1.29 1.26 11.41
C VAL A 100 -0.89 2.36 12.37
N LYS A 101 -0.86 3.58 11.84
CA LYS A 101 -0.59 4.79 12.61
C LYS A 101 -1.85 5.23 13.34
N GLU A 102 -1.70 5.65 14.60
CA GLU A 102 -2.81 6.00 15.48
C GLU A 102 -2.83 7.45 15.93
N GLY A 103 -3.99 8.08 15.76
CA GLY A 103 -4.19 9.51 15.96
C GLY A 103 -3.84 10.33 14.72
N PRO A 104 -3.42 11.60 14.88
CA PRO A 104 -3.10 12.44 13.74
C PRO A 104 -2.04 11.81 12.84
N TRP A 105 -2.18 11.99 11.53
CA TRP A 105 -1.28 11.40 10.54
C TRP A 105 0.18 11.87 10.68
N TRP A 106 0.44 13.01 11.33
CA TRP A 106 1.78 13.50 11.69
C TRP A 106 2.35 12.90 12.99
N GLY A 107 1.57 12.10 13.71
CA GLY A 107 1.98 11.46 14.97
C GLY A 107 3.08 10.41 14.77
N ARG A 108 3.42 9.66 15.83
CA ARG A 108 4.38 8.53 15.75
C ARG A 108 3.93 7.31 16.54
N ARG A 109 2.64 7.25 16.88
CA ARG A 109 2.07 6.11 17.57
C ARG A 109 1.63 5.10 16.53
N TYR A 110 2.07 3.87 16.66
CA TYR A 110 1.64 2.78 15.81
C TYR A 110 1.07 1.67 16.68
N ARG A 111 0.05 1.00 16.16
CA ARG A 111 -0.57 -0.14 16.80
C ARG A 111 -0.69 -1.30 15.82
N LYS A 112 -0.90 -2.50 16.35
CA LYS A 112 -1.18 -3.68 15.53
C LYS A 112 -2.48 -3.50 14.74
N ALA A 113 -2.43 -3.76 13.45
CA ALA A 113 -3.57 -3.63 12.55
C ALA A 113 -4.37 -4.93 12.46
N GLY A 114 -5.70 -4.80 12.50
CA GLY A 114 -6.62 -5.85 12.08
C GLY A 114 -6.86 -5.84 10.57
N LEU A 115 -7.69 -6.78 10.10
CA LEU A 115 -8.09 -6.87 8.69
C LEU A 115 -8.79 -5.59 8.21
N MET A 116 -9.77 -5.10 8.99
CA MET A 116 -10.51 -3.88 8.62
C MET A 116 -9.62 -2.63 8.61
N ASP A 117 -8.67 -2.52 9.55
CA ASP A 117 -7.69 -1.43 9.54
C ASP A 117 -6.88 -1.42 8.24
N MET A 118 -6.44 -2.60 7.79
CA MET A 118 -5.70 -2.73 6.53
C MET A 118 -6.56 -2.43 5.31
N VAL A 119 -7.80 -2.90 5.27
CA VAL A 119 -8.74 -2.61 4.18
C VAL A 119 -8.98 -1.10 4.07
N CYS A 120 -9.28 -0.42 5.18
CA CYS A 120 -9.47 1.02 5.20
C CYS A 120 -8.19 1.77 4.81
N TYR A 121 -7.04 1.37 5.36
CA TYR A 121 -5.75 1.99 5.06
C TYR A 121 -5.39 1.88 3.57
N VAL A 122 -5.41 0.67 3.02
CA VAL A 122 -5.06 0.41 1.61
C VAL A 122 -6.08 1.04 0.67
N GLY A 123 -7.37 0.88 0.97
CA GLY A 123 -8.46 1.44 0.16
C GLY A 123 -8.37 2.97 0.07
N PHE A 124 -8.20 3.64 1.20
CA PHE A 124 -8.05 5.10 1.22
C PHE A 124 -6.79 5.55 0.48
N LYS A 125 -5.64 4.91 0.72
CA LYS A 125 -4.38 5.24 0.04
C LYS A 125 -4.51 5.08 -1.48
N ASN A 126 -5.04 3.97 -1.96
CA ASN A 126 -5.17 3.70 -3.39
C ASN A 126 -6.22 4.59 -4.05
N LEU A 127 -7.28 4.96 -3.33
CA LEU A 127 -8.26 5.95 -3.80
C LEU A 127 -7.61 7.33 -3.96
N LEU A 128 -6.83 7.79 -2.98
CA LEU A 128 -6.12 9.06 -3.07
C LEU A 128 -5.14 9.10 -4.26
N ILE A 129 -4.41 8.00 -4.50
CA ILE A 129 -3.53 7.88 -5.66
C ILE A 129 -4.33 8.00 -6.96
N GLY A 130 -5.46 7.30 -7.07
CA GLY A 130 -6.31 7.34 -8.26
C GLY A 130 -6.91 8.72 -8.49
N ALA A 131 -7.44 9.35 -7.45
CA ALA A 131 -7.98 10.71 -7.49
C ALA A 131 -6.90 11.72 -7.91
N THR A 132 -5.71 11.64 -7.33
CA THR A 132 -4.58 12.53 -7.66
C THR A 132 -4.18 12.38 -9.12
N LEU A 133 -4.05 11.14 -9.61
CA LEU A 133 -3.72 10.87 -11.02
C LEU A 133 -4.79 11.43 -11.95
N PHE A 134 -6.07 11.18 -11.66
CA PHE A 134 -7.19 11.67 -12.45
C PHE A 134 -7.19 13.20 -12.53
N ILE A 135 -7.05 13.88 -11.38
CA ILE A 135 -7.00 15.34 -11.31
C ILE A 135 -5.80 15.87 -12.10
N ALA A 136 -4.62 15.25 -11.98
CA ALA A 136 -3.42 15.66 -12.70
C ALA A 136 -3.61 15.53 -14.23
N LEU A 137 -4.11 14.39 -14.70
CA LEU A 137 -4.37 14.15 -16.13
C LEU A 137 -5.44 15.11 -16.68
N LYS A 138 -6.51 15.38 -15.91
CA LYS A 138 -7.53 16.34 -16.28
C LYS A 138 -6.99 17.77 -16.35
N SER A 139 -6.17 18.17 -15.37
CA SER A 139 -5.55 19.49 -15.32
C SER A 139 -4.55 19.71 -16.46
N ALA A 140 -3.88 18.64 -16.90
CA ALA A 140 -2.96 18.67 -18.05
C ALA A 140 -3.68 18.67 -19.41
N GLY A 141 -5.00 18.61 -19.45
CA GLY A 141 -5.78 18.53 -20.70
C GLY A 141 -5.69 17.17 -21.41
N LEU A 142 -5.15 16.15 -20.73
CA LEU A 142 -4.98 14.79 -21.29
C LEU A 142 -6.25 13.93 -21.16
N LEU A 143 -7.23 14.39 -20.38
CA LEU A 143 -8.55 13.76 -20.26
C LEU A 143 -9.65 14.69 -20.78
N VAL A 144 -10.20 14.34 -21.94
CA VAL A 144 -11.46 14.88 -22.43
C VAL A 144 -12.57 14.02 -21.82
N LEU A 145 -13.42 14.63 -21.00
CA LEU A 145 -14.64 14.01 -20.48
C LEU A 145 -15.78 14.40 -21.40
#